data_AF-A0A7J4SZ84-F1
#
_entry.id   AF-A0A7J4SZ84-F1
#
_cell.length_a   1.000
_cell.length_b   1.000
_cell.length_c   1.000
_cell.angle_alpha   90.00
_cell.angle_beta   90.00
_cell.angle_gamma   90.00
#
_symmetry.space_group_name_H-M   'P 1'
#
loop_
_entity.id
_entity.type
_entity.pdbx_description
1 polymer ?
#
loop_
_entity_poly.entity_id
_entity_poly.type
_entity_poly.pdbx_seq_one_letter_code
_entity_poly.pdbx_strand_id
1 'polypeptide(L)'
;EEIESKYFGVLTKIFNVARFASQFESPQSEPSTPYPIEDVWIQSEFSAMMTVVEDAWKNLDIYTATQALKAFGTGVLPSHWLEMAKSRLYDGDEHAAWTIHRILESFLAAFSPVCPFFCHYISMTLYGESAVDVDAFPELPEIQPELNAKTSEIEAFNSDVWKTKKENGLSLNAEIEGIEIPESLEAFRGTLTRMHKLL
;
A
#
# COMPACT_ATOMS: atom_id res chain seq x y z
N GLU A 1 -17.19 -7.33 21.82
CA GLU A 1 -15.78 -7.63 22.16
C GLU A 1 -14.94 -8.15 20.97
N GLU A 2 -15.08 -9.41 20.51
CA GLU A 2 -14.18 -9.92 19.43
C GLU A 2 -14.39 -9.22 18.07
N ILE A 3 -15.64 -8.99 17.67
CA ILE A 3 -15.99 -8.30 16.41
C ILE A 3 -15.53 -6.85 16.45
N GLU A 4 -15.76 -6.15 17.57
CA GLU A 4 -15.29 -4.78 17.80
C GLU A 4 -13.76 -4.72 17.73
N SER A 5 -13.04 -5.62 18.41
CA SER A 5 -11.58 -5.68 18.38
C SER A 5 -11.03 -5.88 16.96
N LYS A 6 -11.63 -6.78 16.17
CA LYS A 6 -11.24 -6.98 14.76
C LYS A 6 -11.52 -5.75 13.90
N TYR A 7 -12.70 -5.12 14.07
CA TYR A 7 -13.10 -3.92 13.34
C TYR A 7 -12.19 -2.73 13.67
N PHE A 8 -11.95 -2.46 14.96
CA PHE A 8 -11.02 -1.42 15.41
C PHE A 8 -9.59 -1.70 14.96
N GLY A 9 -9.16 -2.96 14.91
CA GLY A 9 -7.83 -3.34 14.41
C GLY A 9 -7.62 -2.95 12.93
N VAL A 10 -8.62 -3.19 12.08
CA VAL A 10 -8.56 -2.81 10.65
C VAL A 10 -8.54 -1.29 10.51
N LEU A 11 -9.48 -0.58 11.14
CA LEU A 11 -9.54 0.89 11.05
C LEU A 11 -8.29 1.56 11.63
N THR A 12 -7.72 1.01 12.71
CA THR A 12 -6.46 1.51 13.29
C THR A 12 -5.31 1.38 12.31
N LYS A 13 -5.20 0.26 11.58
CA LYS A 13 -4.16 0.09 10.56
C LYS A 13 -4.32 1.09 9.41
N ILE A 14 -5.54 1.25 8.89
CA ILE A 14 -5.82 2.22 7.82
C ILE A 14 -5.55 3.65 8.30
N PHE A 15 -5.95 3.98 9.54
CA PHE A 15 -5.66 5.27 10.15
C PHE A 15 -4.15 5.51 10.29
N ASN A 16 -3.37 4.49 10.65
CA ASN A 16 -1.91 4.61 10.72
C ASN A 16 -1.27 4.85 9.36
N VAL A 17 -1.79 4.23 8.29
CA VAL A 17 -1.36 4.53 6.91
C VAL A 17 -1.68 5.99 6.57
N ALA A 18 -2.90 6.45 6.84
CA ALA A 18 -3.30 7.83 6.58
C ALA A 18 -2.48 8.85 7.39
N ARG A 19 -2.24 8.57 8.67
CA ARG A 19 -1.38 9.36 9.55
C ARG A 19 0.08 9.36 9.06
N PHE A 20 0.56 8.24 8.53
CA PHE A 20 1.90 8.19 7.96
C PHE A 20 1.98 9.07 6.71
N ALA A 21 1.03 8.92 5.78
CA ALA A 21 0.90 9.73 4.57
C ALA A 21 0.80 11.24 4.88
N SER A 22 0.08 11.61 5.94
CA SER A 22 -0.12 13.02 6.34
C SER A 22 1.17 13.77 6.71
N GLN A 23 2.30 13.07 6.87
CA GLN A 23 3.60 13.68 7.14
C GLN A 23 4.27 14.21 5.86
N PHE A 24 3.77 13.81 4.69
CA PHE A 24 4.31 14.15 3.39
C PHE A 24 3.30 15.03 2.65
N GLU A 25 3.80 15.97 1.84
CA GLU A 25 2.94 16.83 1.03
C GLU A 25 2.40 16.04 -0.16
N SER A 26 1.09 16.14 -0.42
CA SER A 26 0.49 15.55 -1.62
C SER A 26 0.93 16.37 -2.85
N PRO A 27 1.66 15.77 -3.81
CA PRO A 27 2.05 16.50 -5.00
C PRO A 27 0.81 16.96 -5.78
N GLN A 28 0.88 18.17 -6.36
CA GLN A 28 -0.23 18.78 -7.09
C GLN A 28 -0.40 18.22 -8.51
N SER A 29 0.64 17.59 -9.03
CA SER A 29 0.67 17.02 -10.37
C SER A 29 1.40 15.70 -10.37
N GLU A 30 0.96 14.79 -11.25
CA GLU A 30 1.63 13.51 -11.44
C GLU A 30 3.08 13.70 -11.90
N PRO A 31 4.04 13.00 -11.30
CA PRO A 31 5.41 13.00 -11.77
C PRO A 31 5.52 12.49 -13.22
N SER A 32 6.22 13.25 -14.06
CA SER A 32 6.32 12.97 -15.51
C SER A 32 7.40 11.95 -15.90
N THR A 33 8.28 11.57 -14.97
CA THR A 33 9.32 10.57 -15.22
C THR A 33 8.82 9.18 -14.83
N PRO A 34 9.40 8.10 -15.40
CA PRO A 34 9.01 6.74 -15.06
C PRO A 34 9.08 6.47 -13.56
N TYR A 35 8.08 5.76 -13.06
CA TYR A 35 8.02 5.33 -11.66
C TYR A 35 9.06 4.26 -11.36
N PRO A 36 9.62 4.25 -10.13
CA PRO A 36 10.33 3.10 -9.61
C PRO A 36 9.46 1.85 -9.58
N ILE A 37 10.06 0.69 -9.77
CA ILE A 37 9.34 -0.57 -9.96
C ILE A 37 8.42 -0.93 -8.81
N GLU A 38 8.79 -0.62 -7.56
CA GLU A 38 7.94 -0.86 -6.41
C GLU A 38 6.64 -0.05 -6.43
N ASP A 39 6.68 1.16 -7.00
CA ASP A 39 5.51 2.04 -7.10
C ASP A 39 4.59 1.54 -8.23
N VAL A 40 5.17 1.13 -9.36
CA VAL A 40 4.43 0.48 -10.45
C VAL A 40 3.74 -0.80 -9.95
N TRP A 41 4.45 -1.61 -9.19
CA TRP A 41 3.92 -2.85 -8.62
C TRP A 41 2.73 -2.60 -7.68
N ILE A 42 2.85 -1.67 -6.71
CA ILE A 42 1.74 -1.42 -5.79
C ILE A 42 0.54 -0.76 -6.48
N GLN A 43 0.78 0.10 -7.48
CA GLN A 43 -0.29 0.69 -8.29
C GLN A 43 -1.04 -0.38 -9.07
N SER A 44 -0.33 -1.38 -9.59
CA SER A 44 -0.93 -2.53 -10.27
C SER A 44 -1.74 -3.43 -9.31
N GLU A 45 -1.20 -3.74 -8.13
CA GLU A 45 -1.92 -4.46 -7.05
C GLU A 45 -3.19 -3.71 -6.63
N PHE A 46 -3.09 -2.38 -6.47
CA PHE A 46 -4.23 -1.54 -6.15
C PHE A 46 -5.30 -1.59 -7.25
N SER A 47 -4.90 -1.47 -8.51
CA SER A 47 -5.82 -1.47 -9.67
C SER A 47 -6.52 -2.82 -9.85
N ALA A 48 -5.80 -3.92 -9.65
CA ALA A 48 -6.38 -5.27 -9.67
C ALA A 48 -7.39 -5.46 -8.52
N MET A 49 -7.05 -5.03 -7.30
CA MET A 49 -7.97 -5.07 -6.16
C MET A 49 -9.21 -4.20 -6.39
N MET A 50 -9.03 -3.00 -6.94
CA MET A 50 -10.13 -2.08 -7.23
C MET A 50 -11.07 -2.62 -8.31
N THR A 51 -10.58 -3.36 -9.29
CA THR A 51 -11.43 -4.08 -10.27
C THR A 51 -12.36 -5.08 -9.57
N VAL A 52 -11.84 -5.84 -8.59
CA VAL A 52 -12.65 -6.78 -7.78
C VAL A 52 -13.69 -6.03 -6.95
N VAL A 53 -13.31 -4.90 -6.35
CA VAL A 53 -14.21 -4.06 -5.56
C VAL A 53 -15.34 -3.48 -6.43
N GLU A 54 -15.02 -2.97 -7.61
CA GLU A 54 -16.01 -2.39 -8.53
C GLU A 54 -17.06 -3.42 -8.96
N ASP A 55 -16.63 -4.62 -9.37
CA ASP A 55 -17.54 -5.70 -9.77
C ASP A 55 -18.40 -6.16 -8.59
N ALA A 56 -17.80 -6.33 -7.41
CA ALA A 56 -18.53 -6.71 -6.21
C ALA A 56 -19.57 -5.64 -5.81
N TRP A 57 -19.26 -4.35 -5.90
CA TRP A 57 -20.24 -3.27 -5.66
C TRP A 57 -21.38 -3.29 -6.68
N LYS A 58 -21.09 -3.48 -7.98
CA LYS A 58 -22.13 -3.60 -9.03
C LYS A 58 -23.08 -4.77 -8.76
N ASN A 59 -22.58 -5.84 -8.17
CA ASN A 59 -23.34 -7.05 -7.86
C ASN A 59 -23.91 -7.09 -6.43
N LEU A 60 -23.83 -5.98 -5.67
CA LEU A 60 -24.23 -5.89 -4.26
C LEU A 60 -23.53 -6.91 -3.34
N ASP A 61 -22.36 -7.41 -3.73
CA ASP A 61 -21.52 -8.29 -2.92
C ASP A 61 -20.65 -7.47 -1.97
N ILE A 62 -21.27 -7.01 -0.88
CA ILE A 62 -20.60 -6.17 0.11
C ILE A 62 -19.46 -6.90 0.80
N TYR A 63 -19.58 -8.21 0.98
CA TYR A 63 -18.60 -9.01 1.68
C TYR A 63 -17.29 -9.08 0.90
N THR A 64 -17.35 -9.42 -0.39
CA THR A 64 -16.17 -9.55 -1.25
C THR A 64 -15.43 -8.24 -1.38
N ALA A 65 -16.13 -7.14 -1.67
CA ALA A 65 -15.53 -5.81 -1.76
C ALA A 65 -14.85 -5.40 -0.44
N THR A 66 -15.52 -5.62 0.70
CA THR A 66 -14.97 -5.28 2.01
C THR A 66 -13.74 -6.13 2.35
N GLN A 67 -13.74 -7.42 2.02
CA GLN A 67 -12.57 -8.28 2.25
C GLN A 67 -11.39 -7.89 1.36
N ALA A 68 -11.63 -7.53 0.10
CA ALA A 68 -10.57 -7.07 -0.82
C ALA A 68 -9.90 -5.79 -0.32
N LEU A 69 -10.69 -4.78 0.05
CA LEU A 69 -10.19 -3.53 0.64
C LEU A 69 -9.42 -3.78 1.95
N LYS A 70 -9.96 -4.62 2.83
CA LYS A 70 -9.30 -4.99 4.08
C LYS A 70 -7.97 -5.69 3.82
N ALA A 71 -7.91 -6.65 2.90
CA ALA A 71 -6.71 -7.41 2.59
C ALA A 71 -5.59 -6.49 2.08
N PHE A 72 -5.91 -5.59 1.15
CA PHE A 72 -4.95 -4.62 0.63
C PHE A 72 -4.51 -3.60 1.69
N GLY A 73 -5.47 -2.91 2.31
CA GLY A 73 -5.21 -1.81 3.25
C GLY A 73 -4.56 -2.23 4.57
N THR A 74 -4.57 -3.52 4.90
CA THR A 74 -3.91 -4.05 6.11
C THR A 74 -2.79 -5.07 5.84
N GLY A 75 -2.58 -5.40 4.56
CA GLY A 75 -1.63 -6.39 4.05
C GLY A 75 -0.56 -5.72 3.19
N VAL A 76 -0.57 -5.97 1.88
CA VAL A 76 0.53 -5.64 0.95
C VAL A 76 0.97 -4.17 1.00
N LEU A 77 0.02 -3.22 1.08
CA LEU A 77 0.31 -1.80 1.12
C LEU A 77 1.16 -1.43 2.37
N PRO A 78 0.65 -1.57 3.61
CA PRO A 78 1.42 -1.17 4.78
C PRO A 78 2.56 -2.12 5.14
N SER A 79 2.43 -3.41 4.82
CA SER A 79 3.39 -4.41 5.27
C SER A 79 4.62 -4.49 4.37
N HIS A 80 4.50 -4.11 3.09
CA HIS A 80 5.59 -4.26 2.12
C HIS A 80 5.91 -2.98 1.38
N TRP A 81 4.97 -2.42 0.62
CA TRP A 81 5.27 -1.23 -0.18
C TRP A 81 5.66 -0.02 0.68
N LEU A 82 4.96 0.24 1.79
CA LEU A 82 5.34 1.33 2.69
C LEU A 82 6.76 1.16 3.24
N GLU A 83 7.20 -0.05 3.53
CA GLU A 83 8.57 -0.27 4.00
C GLU A 83 9.60 -0.04 2.87
N MET A 84 9.25 -0.39 1.62
CA MET A 84 10.10 -0.13 0.44
C MET A 84 10.24 1.36 0.11
N ALA A 85 9.14 2.10 0.26
CA ALA A 85 9.03 3.52 -0.05
C ALA A 85 9.42 4.44 1.12
N LYS A 86 9.51 3.92 2.36
CA LYS A 86 9.69 4.73 3.58
C LYS A 86 10.88 5.68 3.50
N SER A 87 12.07 5.20 3.12
CA SER A 87 13.25 6.07 3.01
C SER A 87 13.07 7.13 1.93
N ARG A 88 12.57 6.74 0.76
CA ARG A 88 12.28 7.65 -0.36
C ARG A 88 11.31 8.76 0.03
N LEU A 89 10.24 8.44 0.76
CA LEU A 89 9.29 9.44 1.28
C LEU A 89 9.97 10.47 2.20
N TYR A 90 10.85 10.03 3.10
CA TYR A 90 11.62 10.94 3.96
C TYR A 90 12.66 11.76 3.19
N ASP A 91 13.17 11.23 2.08
CA ASP A 91 14.11 11.92 1.18
C ASP A 91 13.40 12.88 0.20
N GLY A 92 12.07 13.02 0.28
CA GLY A 92 11.28 13.96 -0.53
C GLY A 92 10.95 13.45 -1.93
N ASP A 93 10.87 12.13 -2.12
CA ASP A 93 10.54 11.52 -3.41
C ASP A 93 9.07 11.76 -3.81
N GLU A 94 8.88 12.54 -4.89
CA GLU A 94 7.55 12.90 -5.40
C GLU A 94 6.75 11.70 -5.92
N HIS A 95 7.39 10.67 -6.49
CA HIS A 95 6.71 9.47 -6.98
C HIS A 95 6.11 8.65 -5.85
N ALA A 96 6.85 8.48 -4.76
CA ALA A 96 6.37 7.78 -3.58
C ALA A 96 5.23 8.57 -2.91
N ALA A 97 5.39 9.88 -2.77
CA ALA A 97 4.37 10.76 -2.21
C ALA A 97 3.09 10.76 -3.06
N TRP A 98 3.21 10.88 -4.38
CA TRP A 98 2.09 10.77 -5.30
C TRP A 98 1.37 9.43 -5.16
N THR A 99 2.13 8.33 -5.19
CA THR A 99 1.59 6.97 -5.13
C THR A 99 0.77 6.73 -3.85
N ILE A 100 1.31 7.08 -2.67
CA ILE A 100 0.57 6.86 -1.41
C ILE A 100 -0.70 7.71 -1.34
N HIS A 101 -0.65 8.96 -1.81
CA HIS A 101 -1.80 9.86 -1.75
C HIS A 101 -2.91 9.44 -2.72
N ARG A 102 -2.57 9.10 -3.97
CA ARG A 102 -3.55 8.63 -4.95
C ARG A 102 -4.21 7.32 -4.53
N ILE A 103 -3.43 6.37 -4.00
CA ILE A 103 -3.96 5.12 -3.45
C ILE A 103 -4.91 5.42 -2.28
N LEU A 104 -4.50 6.27 -1.33
CA LEU A 104 -5.30 6.53 -0.13
C LEU A 104 -6.61 7.27 -0.46
N GLU A 105 -6.59 8.26 -1.34
CA GLU A 105 -7.79 8.97 -1.79
C GLU A 105 -8.80 8.01 -2.43
N SER A 106 -8.34 7.23 -3.42
CA SER A 106 -9.16 6.25 -4.13
C SER A 106 -9.66 5.13 -3.21
N PHE A 107 -8.82 4.67 -2.29
CA PHE A 107 -9.16 3.65 -1.30
C PHE A 107 -10.27 4.13 -0.37
N LEU A 108 -10.17 5.37 0.15
CA LEU A 108 -11.16 5.94 1.06
C LEU A 108 -12.51 6.13 0.36
N ALA A 109 -12.52 6.54 -0.91
CA ALA A 109 -13.73 6.62 -1.71
C ALA A 109 -14.41 5.25 -1.84
N ALA A 110 -13.65 4.23 -2.21
CA ALA A 110 -14.15 2.85 -2.37
C ALA A 110 -14.56 2.20 -1.04
N PHE A 111 -13.96 2.61 0.08
CA PHE A 111 -14.26 2.10 1.43
C PHE A 111 -15.37 2.89 2.14
N SER A 112 -15.75 4.05 1.61
CA SER A 112 -16.81 4.90 2.18
C SER A 112 -18.18 4.23 2.32
N PRO A 113 -18.61 3.28 1.44
CA PRO A 113 -19.87 2.56 1.64
C PRO A 113 -19.87 1.68 2.89
N VAL A 114 -18.69 1.27 3.38
CA VAL A 114 -18.54 0.41 4.56
C VAL A 114 -18.34 1.25 5.82
N CYS A 115 -17.50 2.28 5.76
CA CYS A 115 -17.08 3.09 6.91
C CYS A 115 -17.15 4.60 6.61
N PRO A 116 -18.34 5.17 6.37
CA PRO A 116 -18.49 6.51 5.79
C PRO A 116 -17.91 7.63 6.66
N PHE A 117 -18.19 7.64 7.97
CA PHE A 117 -17.68 8.68 8.88
C PHE A 117 -16.15 8.64 9.03
N PHE A 118 -15.57 7.43 9.02
CA PHE A 118 -14.12 7.24 9.08
C PHE A 118 -13.46 7.76 7.79
N CYS A 119 -14.01 7.39 6.64
CA CYS A 119 -13.50 7.82 5.35
C CYS A 119 -13.63 9.33 5.16
N HIS A 120 -14.79 9.90 5.50
CA HIS A 120 -15.04 11.33 5.52
C HIS A 120 -14.01 12.08 6.37
N TYR A 121 -13.80 11.66 7.62
CA TYR A 121 -12.85 12.32 8.52
C TYR A 121 -11.43 12.35 7.94
N ILE A 122 -10.93 11.21 7.43
CA ILE A 122 -9.56 11.14 6.90
C ILE A 122 -9.42 11.96 5.62
N SER A 123 -10.33 11.78 4.66
CA SER A 123 -10.29 12.48 3.36
C SER A 123 -10.41 14.00 3.53
N MET A 124 -11.36 14.48 4.34
CA MET A 124 -11.47 15.91 4.66
C MET A 124 -10.21 16.47 5.31
N THR A 125 -9.57 15.69 6.19
CA THR A 125 -8.35 16.12 6.90
C THR A 125 -7.15 16.23 5.95
N LEU A 126 -7.00 15.28 5.01
CA LEU A 126 -5.85 15.20 4.11
C LEU A 126 -6.00 16.03 2.84
N TYR A 127 -7.21 16.04 2.27
CA TYR A 127 -7.46 16.52 0.91
C TYR A 127 -8.48 17.66 0.86
N GLY A 128 -9.16 17.95 1.98
CA GLY A 128 -10.20 19.00 2.03
C GLY A 128 -11.51 18.61 1.35
N GLU A 129 -11.61 17.38 0.83
CA GLU A 129 -12.78 16.85 0.14
C GLU A 129 -13.20 15.52 0.80
N SER A 130 -14.51 15.26 0.81
CA SER A 130 -15.08 14.09 1.46
C SER A 130 -15.13 12.91 0.49
N ALA A 131 -14.51 11.80 0.86
CA ALA A 131 -14.57 10.53 0.13
C ALA A 131 -15.99 9.97 -0.03
N VAL A 132 -16.96 10.45 0.77
CA VAL A 132 -18.38 10.05 0.68
C VAL A 132 -19.10 10.79 -0.46
N ASP A 133 -18.56 11.92 -0.91
CA ASP A 133 -19.20 12.76 -1.93
C ASP A 133 -18.79 12.35 -3.36
N VAL A 134 -17.88 11.37 -3.48
CA VAL A 134 -17.41 10.82 -4.76
C VAL A 134 -18.53 10.00 -5.42
N ASP A 135 -18.82 10.31 -6.68
CA ASP A 135 -19.91 9.71 -7.46
C ASP A 135 -19.45 8.78 -8.61
N ALA A 136 -18.14 8.65 -8.81
CA ALA A 136 -17.52 7.79 -9.81
C ALA A 136 -16.39 6.95 -9.22
N PHE A 137 -16.21 5.75 -9.76
CA PHE A 137 -15.03 4.93 -9.44
C PHE A 137 -13.77 5.60 -10.05
N PRO A 138 -12.63 5.62 -9.35
CA PRO A 138 -11.46 6.34 -9.81
C PRO A 138 -10.92 5.76 -11.12
N GLU A 139 -10.28 6.61 -11.92
CA GLU A 139 -9.44 6.15 -13.01
C GLU A 139 -8.19 5.49 -12.42
N LEU A 140 -7.91 4.26 -12.86
CA LEU A 140 -6.85 3.43 -12.31
C LEU A 140 -5.73 3.25 -13.33
N PRO A 141 -4.46 3.18 -12.88
CA PRO A 141 -3.36 2.77 -13.73
C PRO A 141 -3.59 1.40 -14.38
N GLU A 142 -2.86 1.15 -15.47
CA GLU A 142 -2.89 -0.16 -16.12
C GLU A 142 -2.37 -1.26 -15.18
N ILE A 143 -3.08 -2.39 -15.16
CA ILE A 143 -2.65 -3.59 -14.43
C ILE A 143 -1.49 -4.22 -15.20
N GLN A 144 -0.41 -4.53 -14.49
CA GLN A 144 0.79 -5.26 -14.93
C GLN A 144 0.84 -6.66 -14.27
N PRO A 145 0.14 -7.67 -14.83
CA PRO A 145 -0.02 -8.99 -14.19
C PRO A 145 1.30 -9.70 -13.89
N GLU A 146 2.34 -9.45 -14.68
CA GLU A 146 3.69 -9.97 -14.48
C GLU A 146 4.35 -9.44 -13.20
N LEU A 147 4.03 -8.20 -12.79
CA LEU A 147 4.47 -7.65 -11.51
C LEU A 147 3.61 -8.20 -10.37
N ASN A 148 2.29 -8.28 -10.54
CA ASN A 148 1.41 -8.87 -9.53
C ASN A 148 1.78 -10.33 -9.21
N ALA A 149 2.22 -11.08 -10.22
CA ALA A 149 2.70 -12.45 -10.05
C ALA A 149 3.93 -12.56 -9.12
N LYS A 150 4.63 -11.45 -8.83
CA LYS A 150 5.75 -11.39 -7.88
C LYS A 150 5.33 -11.17 -6.43
N THR A 151 4.07 -10.81 -6.17
CA THR A 151 3.61 -10.41 -4.83
C THR A 151 3.93 -11.46 -3.77
N SER A 152 3.53 -12.73 -3.97
CA SER A 152 3.81 -13.78 -2.98
C SER A 152 5.30 -14.03 -2.75
N GLU A 153 6.13 -13.83 -3.77
CA GLU A 153 7.58 -14.00 -3.67
C GLU A 153 8.24 -12.83 -2.93
N ILE A 154 7.79 -11.61 -3.18
CA ILE A 154 8.19 -10.40 -2.44
C ILE A 154 7.80 -10.53 -0.96
N GLU A 155 6.57 -10.96 -0.66
CA GLU A 155 6.09 -11.15 0.71
C GLU A 155 6.90 -12.21 1.46
N ALA A 156 7.19 -13.33 0.80
CA ALA A 156 8.01 -14.41 1.35
C ALA A 156 9.45 -13.94 1.61
N PHE A 157 10.09 -13.32 0.62
CA PHE A 157 11.45 -12.79 0.75
C PHE A 157 11.55 -11.80 1.91
N ASN A 158 10.64 -10.83 1.99
CA ASN A 158 10.63 -9.84 3.07
C ASN A 158 10.46 -10.49 4.44
N SER A 159 9.53 -11.45 4.56
CA SER A 159 9.27 -12.18 5.80
C SER A 159 10.50 -12.97 6.24
N ASP A 160 11.19 -13.63 5.32
CA ASP A 160 12.39 -14.41 5.60
C ASP A 160 13.53 -13.51 6.07
N VAL A 161 13.79 -12.38 5.41
CA VAL A 161 14.85 -11.45 5.83
C VAL A 161 14.57 -10.88 7.22
N TRP A 162 13.34 -10.45 7.51
CA TRP A 162 12.99 -9.95 8.85
C TRP A 162 13.09 -11.02 9.92
N LYS A 163 12.71 -12.26 9.59
CA LYS A 163 12.86 -13.40 10.49
C LYS A 163 14.34 -13.65 10.78
N THR A 164 15.20 -13.69 9.77
CA THR A 164 16.65 -13.86 9.94
C THR A 164 17.25 -12.75 10.79
N LYS A 165 16.89 -11.48 10.57
CA LYS A 165 17.34 -10.36 11.42
C LYS A 165 16.94 -10.59 12.88
N LYS A 166 15.68 -10.97 13.12
CA LYS A 166 15.17 -11.21 14.47
C LYS A 166 15.89 -12.39 15.14
N GLU A 167 16.14 -13.48 14.43
CA GLU A 167 16.89 -14.65 14.92
C GLU A 167 18.33 -14.30 15.28
N ASN A 168 18.94 -13.35 14.55
CA ASN A 168 20.26 -12.81 14.83
C ASN A 168 20.28 -11.69 15.89
N GLY A 169 19.13 -11.37 16.51
CA GLY A 169 19.03 -10.29 17.50
C GLY A 169 19.20 -8.87 16.92
N LEU A 170 19.10 -8.73 15.60
CA LEU A 170 19.24 -7.47 14.88
C LEU A 170 17.89 -6.72 14.82
N SER A 171 17.96 -5.39 14.83
CA SER A 171 16.80 -4.56 14.49
C SER A 171 16.45 -4.70 13.00
N LEU A 172 15.20 -4.47 12.61
CA LEU A 172 14.78 -4.55 11.20
C LEU A 172 15.54 -3.54 10.31
N ASN A 173 16.04 -2.45 10.89
CA ASN A 173 16.81 -1.40 10.21
C ASN A 173 18.33 -1.60 10.28
N ALA A 174 18.82 -2.73 10.83
CA ALA A 174 20.23 -3.06 10.83
C ALA A 174 20.67 -3.65 9.48
N GLU A 175 21.94 -3.49 9.14
CA GLU A 175 22.57 -4.15 7.99
C GLU A 175 22.61 -5.68 8.18
N ILE A 176 22.58 -6.42 7.07
CA ILE A 176 22.66 -7.89 7.07
C ILE A 176 23.45 -8.38 5.86
N GLU A 177 24.38 -9.29 6.10
CA GLU A 177 25.20 -9.96 5.07
C GLU A 177 24.60 -11.32 4.68
N GLY A 178 24.96 -11.83 3.50
CA GLY A 178 24.68 -13.21 3.10
C GLY A 178 23.24 -13.49 2.68
N ILE A 179 22.44 -12.46 2.42
CA ILE A 179 21.10 -12.58 1.84
C ILE A 179 21.20 -12.38 0.32
N GLU A 180 20.88 -13.43 -0.43
CA GLU A 180 20.80 -13.37 -1.89
C GLU A 180 19.36 -13.07 -2.33
N ILE A 181 19.20 -12.11 -3.23
CA ILE A 181 17.92 -11.81 -3.86
C ILE A 181 17.67 -12.83 -4.99
N PRO A 182 16.53 -13.53 -5.01
CA PRO A 182 16.17 -14.46 -6.09
C PRO A 182 16.19 -13.80 -7.47
N GLU A 183 16.62 -14.52 -8.51
CA GLU A 183 16.68 -14.02 -9.90
C GLU A 183 15.32 -13.50 -10.41
N SER A 184 14.25 -14.14 -9.97
CA SER A 184 12.86 -13.74 -10.21
C SER A 184 12.49 -12.35 -9.66
N LEU A 185 13.22 -11.86 -8.64
CA LEU A 185 13.06 -10.53 -8.04
C LEU A 185 14.20 -9.57 -8.42
N GLU A 186 15.00 -9.90 -9.44
CA GLU A 186 16.15 -9.10 -9.86
C GLU A 186 15.78 -7.63 -10.14
N ALA A 187 14.63 -7.41 -10.77
CA ALA A 187 14.14 -6.07 -11.07
C ALA A 187 13.91 -5.21 -9.82
N PHE A 188 13.64 -5.83 -8.65
CA PHE A 188 13.47 -5.18 -7.36
C PHE A 188 14.78 -5.07 -6.56
N ARG A 189 15.93 -5.53 -7.09
CA ARG A 189 17.21 -5.61 -6.37
C ARG A 189 17.55 -4.30 -5.66
N GLY A 190 17.53 -3.18 -6.38
CA GLY A 190 17.87 -1.87 -5.80
C GLY A 190 16.98 -1.49 -4.61
N THR A 191 15.69 -1.79 -4.70
CA THR A 191 14.71 -1.47 -3.66
C THR A 191 14.81 -2.40 -2.46
N LEU A 192 14.94 -3.71 -2.69
CA LEU A 192 15.09 -4.70 -1.63
C LEU A 192 16.43 -4.53 -0.88
N THR A 193 17.52 -4.27 -1.60
CA THR A 193 18.83 -3.95 -1.00
C THR A 193 18.74 -2.71 -0.12
N ARG A 194 18.12 -1.63 -0.59
CA ARG A 194 17.94 -0.39 0.17
C ARG A 194 17.07 -0.59 1.41
N MET A 195 15.90 -1.22 1.26
CA MET A 195 14.95 -1.44 2.34
C MET A 195 15.54 -2.32 3.45
N HIS A 196 16.18 -3.44 3.07
CA HIS A 196 16.73 -4.38 4.03
C HIS A 196 18.18 -4.11 4.43
N LYS A 197 18.84 -3.08 3.86
CA LYS A 197 20.26 -2.81 4.06
C LYS A 197 21.13 -4.06 3.85
N LEU A 198 20.92 -4.70 2.70
CA LEU A 198 21.71 -5.86 2.30
C LEU A 198 23.11 -5.40 1.90
N LEU A 199 24.13 -6.10 2.40
CA LEU A 199 25.55 -5.85 2.12
C LEU A 199 26.07 -6.73 0.99
#